data_AF-A0A2D9JGA4-F1
#
_entry.id   AF-A0A2D9JGA4-F1
#
_cell.length_a   1.000
_cell.length_b   1.000
_cell.length_c   1.000
_cell.angle_alpha   90.00
_cell.angle_beta   90.00
_cell.angle_gamma   90.00
#
_symmetry.space_group_name_H-M   'P 1'
#
loop_
_entity.id
_entity.type
_entity.pdbx_description
1 polymer ?
#
loop_
_entity_poly.entity_id
_entity_poly.type
_entity_poly.pdbx_seq_one_letter_code
_entity_poly.pdbx_strand_id
1 'polypeptide(L)'
;MTDFRTERDSMGEVRVPQNAYYGAQTQRAVENFPVSGWQLPPSMIAAMGRVKLACGIANRDLGKLTGSGKNPLSDGQVESMLSAAKEVAEGQLADQFPVDVFQTGSGTSSNMNINEVLSNRAIEIDGGDRMAEEKSIHPNDHINMGQSTNDTFPTAIHVAAAYEIENRLLPALRRMHESLTEKAQAWDKIIKIGRTHL
;
A
#
# COMPACT_ATOMS: atom_id res chain seq x y z
N MET A 1 25.49 10.48 -7.87
CA MET A 1 25.20 9.23 -8.58
C MET A 1 24.32 8.41 -7.67
N THR A 2 23.23 7.83 -8.17
CA THR A 2 22.41 6.93 -7.36
C THR A 2 23.16 5.61 -7.23
N ASP A 3 23.52 5.21 -6.01
CA ASP A 3 24.11 3.90 -5.78
C ASP A 3 23.05 2.81 -5.96
N PHE A 4 23.45 1.65 -6.46
CA PHE A 4 22.56 0.52 -6.74
C PHE A 4 23.07 -0.75 -6.05
N ARG A 5 22.13 -1.57 -5.58
CA ARG A 5 22.36 -2.93 -5.10
C ARG A 5 21.82 -3.94 -6.10
N THR A 6 22.41 -5.13 -6.11
CA THR A 6 21.91 -6.25 -6.91
C THR A 6 20.92 -7.05 -6.06
N GLU A 7 19.73 -7.29 -6.60
CA GLU A 7 18.71 -8.19 -6.04
C GLU A 7 18.45 -9.34 -7.02
N ARG A 8 18.02 -10.49 -6.53
CA ARG A 8 17.80 -11.69 -7.34
C ARG A 8 16.42 -12.29 -7.11
N ASP A 9 15.79 -12.74 -8.19
CA ASP A 9 14.62 -13.62 -8.15
C ASP A 9 14.82 -14.80 -9.12
N SER A 10 13.74 -15.55 -9.40
CA SER A 10 13.77 -16.71 -10.30
C SER A 10 14.15 -16.37 -11.74
N MET A 11 14.02 -15.11 -12.17
CA MET A 11 14.37 -14.64 -13.52
C MET A 11 15.81 -14.10 -13.60
N GLY A 12 16.57 -14.07 -12.49
CA GLY A 12 17.96 -13.64 -12.45
C GLY A 12 18.19 -12.40 -11.58
N GLU A 13 19.17 -11.59 -11.93
CA GLU A 13 19.57 -10.39 -11.19
C GLU A 13 18.94 -9.11 -11.75
N VAL A 14 18.72 -8.11 -10.89
CA VAL A 14 18.29 -6.74 -11.25
C VAL A 14 18.99 -5.70 -10.38
N ARG A 15 19.12 -4.48 -10.90
CA ARG A 15 19.72 -3.34 -10.18
C ARG A 15 18.64 -2.51 -9.51
N VAL A 16 18.65 -2.49 -8.18
CA VAL A 16 17.70 -1.76 -7.35
C VAL A 16 18.43 -0.57 -6.70
N PRO A 17 17.82 0.63 -6.57
CA PRO A 17 18.44 1.73 -5.83
C PRO A 17 18.84 1.30 -4.41
N GLN A 18 20.03 1.72 -3.96
CA GLN A 18 20.61 1.29 -2.68
C GLN A 18 19.68 1.52 -1.48
N ASN A 19 18.95 2.63 -1.49
CA ASN A 19 18.08 3.04 -0.39
C ASN A 19 16.66 2.50 -0.50
N ALA A 20 16.28 1.87 -1.62
CA ALA A 20 14.94 1.34 -1.81
C ALA A 20 14.68 0.15 -0.86
N TYR A 21 13.47 0.09 -0.31
CA TYR A 21 12.98 -1.06 0.45
C TYR A 21 12.36 -2.13 -0.45
N TYR A 22 11.97 -1.80 -1.69
CA TYR A 22 11.49 -2.81 -2.62
C TYR A 22 12.63 -3.68 -3.18
N GLY A 23 12.27 -4.81 -3.77
CA GLY A 23 13.20 -5.86 -4.21
C GLY A 23 13.13 -6.12 -5.71
N ALA A 24 13.54 -7.34 -6.08
CA ALA A 24 13.70 -7.74 -7.48
C ALA A 24 12.39 -7.70 -8.27
N GLN A 25 11.28 -8.17 -7.69
CA GLN A 25 10.02 -8.28 -8.43
C GLN A 25 9.43 -6.90 -8.72
N THR A 26 9.56 -5.96 -7.76
CA THR A 26 9.16 -4.57 -7.98
C THR A 26 10.00 -3.93 -9.06
N GLN A 27 11.33 -4.09 -9.01
CA GLN A 27 12.21 -3.49 -10.00
C GLN A 27 11.95 -4.03 -11.41
N ARG A 28 11.69 -5.33 -11.55
CA ARG A 28 11.24 -5.90 -12.83
C ARG A 28 9.92 -5.33 -13.30
N ALA A 29 8.96 -5.12 -12.39
CA ALA A 29 7.69 -4.51 -12.77
C ALA A 29 7.89 -3.07 -13.28
N VAL A 30 8.77 -2.29 -12.64
CA VAL A 30 9.13 -0.94 -13.11
C VAL A 30 9.72 -0.99 -14.52
N GLU A 31 10.61 -1.96 -14.79
CA GLU A 31 11.24 -2.13 -16.11
C GLU A 31 10.27 -2.66 -17.19
N ASN A 32 9.31 -3.51 -16.81
CA ASN A 32 8.36 -4.13 -17.72
C ASN A 32 7.14 -3.27 -18.05
N PHE A 33 6.76 -2.33 -17.17
CA PHE A 33 5.56 -1.51 -17.32
C PHE A 33 5.82 0.01 -17.35
N PRO A 34 6.72 0.55 -18.21
CA PRO A 34 6.95 1.99 -18.32
C PRO A 34 5.89 2.66 -19.22
N VAL A 35 4.62 2.64 -18.80
CA VAL A 35 3.48 3.02 -19.67
C VAL A 35 3.11 4.49 -19.55
N SER A 36 2.86 4.98 -18.33
CA SER A 36 2.30 6.32 -18.11
C SER A 36 3.12 7.21 -17.19
N GLY A 37 3.96 6.60 -16.34
CA GLY A 37 4.62 7.27 -15.23
C GLY A 37 3.69 7.55 -14.04
N TRP A 38 2.42 7.11 -14.08
CA TRP A 38 1.49 7.25 -12.98
C TRP A 38 1.61 6.07 -12.03
N GLN A 39 1.98 6.36 -10.79
CA GLN A 39 2.00 5.36 -9.71
C GLN A 39 0.59 5.19 -9.14
N LEU A 40 0.40 4.14 -8.33
CA LEU A 40 -0.83 4.01 -7.54
C LEU A 40 -1.02 5.24 -6.62
N PRO A 41 -2.26 5.72 -6.43
CA PRO A 41 -2.50 6.86 -5.58
C PRO A 41 -2.13 6.53 -4.12
N PRO A 42 -1.67 7.51 -3.32
CA PRO A 42 -1.29 7.29 -1.93
C PRO A 42 -2.37 6.62 -1.06
N SER A 43 -3.64 6.90 -1.33
CA SER A 43 -4.78 6.27 -0.65
C SER A 43 -4.85 4.76 -0.89
N MET A 44 -4.49 4.30 -2.10
CA MET A 44 -4.42 2.88 -2.44
C MET A 44 -3.26 2.20 -1.73
N ILE A 45 -2.07 2.82 -1.71
CA ILE A 45 -0.89 2.30 -0.99
C ILE A 45 -1.21 2.17 0.51
N ALA A 46 -1.79 3.21 1.11
CA ALA A 46 -2.18 3.19 2.52
C ALA A 46 -3.26 2.11 2.79
N ALA A 47 -4.21 1.90 1.88
CA ALA A 47 -5.19 0.82 2.00
C ALA A 47 -4.54 -0.56 1.93
N MET A 48 -3.56 -0.77 1.03
CA MET A 48 -2.78 -2.00 0.98
C MET A 48 -2.02 -2.23 2.31
N GLY A 49 -1.43 -1.18 2.89
CA GLY A 49 -0.82 -1.24 4.23
C GLY A 49 -1.81 -1.68 5.31
N ARG A 50 -3.02 -1.12 5.33
CA ARG A 50 -4.09 -1.52 6.26
C ARG A 50 -4.50 -2.98 6.09
N VAL A 51 -4.61 -3.47 4.85
CA VAL A 51 -4.92 -4.87 4.57
C VAL A 51 -3.79 -5.78 5.09
N LYS A 52 -2.52 -5.46 4.82
CA LYS A 52 -1.37 -6.23 5.32
C LYS A 52 -1.31 -6.24 6.85
N LEU A 53 -1.59 -5.10 7.49
CA LEU A 53 -1.67 -5.01 8.95
C LEU A 53 -2.77 -5.92 9.52
N ALA A 54 -3.97 -5.88 8.93
CA ALA A 54 -5.10 -6.71 9.37
C ALA A 54 -4.82 -8.20 9.18
N CYS A 55 -4.27 -8.60 8.03
CA CYS A 55 -3.86 -9.99 7.77
C CYS A 55 -2.76 -10.45 8.73
N GLY A 56 -1.77 -9.59 9.02
CA GLY A 56 -0.71 -9.87 9.99
C GLY A 56 -1.25 -10.11 11.39
N ILE A 57 -2.16 -9.24 11.87
CA ILE A 57 -2.83 -9.40 13.17
C ILE A 57 -3.60 -10.72 13.21
N ALA A 58 -4.40 -11.02 12.19
CA ALA A 58 -5.15 -12.27 12.13
C ALA A 58 -4.24 -13.51 12.18
N ASN A 59 -3.14 -13.50 11.42
CA ASN A 59 -2.19 -14.61 11.40
C ASN A 59 -1.42 -14.75 12.74
N ARG A 60 -1.09 -13.64 13.41
CA ARG A 60 -0.52 -13.66 14.77
C ARG A 60 -1.50 -14.30 15.74
N ASP A 61 -2.74 -13.81 15.77
CA ASP A 61 -3.76 -14.25 16.73
C ASP A 61 -4.15 -15.72 16.51
N LEU A 62 -4.03 -16.23 15.27
CA LEU A 62 -4.18 -17.65 14.93
C LEU A 62 -2.92 -18.50 15.18
N GLY A 63 -1.83 -17.91 15.67
CA GLY A 63 -0.54 -18.57 15.92
C GLY A 63 0.17 -19.06 14.65
N LYS A 64 -0.21 -18.55 13.47
CA LYS A 64 0.33 -19.01 12.19
C LYS A 64 1.76 -18.48 11.95
N LEU A 65 2.08 -17.29 12.44
CA LEU A 65 3.39 -16.68 12.23
C LEU A 65 4.48 -17.31 13.10
N THR A 66 4.14 -17.75 14.32
CA THR A 66 5.10 -18.27 15.31
C THR A 66 5.09 -19.80 15.43
N GLY A 67 3.99 -20.45 15.03
CA GLY A 67 3.79 -21.89 15.20
C GLY A 67 3.63 -22.69 13.91
N SER A 68 3.77 -22.07 12.73
CA SER A 68 3.62 -22.76 11.44
C SER A 68 4.56 -22.25 10.36
N GLY A 69 4.64 -22.97 9.23
CA GLY A 69 5.53 -22.62 8.11
C GLY A 69 6.94 -23.18 8.26
N LYS A 70 7.78 -22.92 7.27
CA LYS A 70 9.18 -23.39 7.23
C LYS A 70 10.07 -22.61 8.22
N ASN A 71 9.83 -21.30 8.35
CA ASN A 71 10.65 -20.37 9.11
C ASN A 71 9.76 -19.57 10.09
N PRO A 72 9.36 -20.13 11.24
CA PRO A 72 8.51 -19.40 12.18
C PRO A 72 9.19 -18.14 12.71
N LEU A 73 8.41 -17.07 12.88
CA LEU A 73 8.87 -15.80 13.41
C LEU A 73 8.91 -15.81 14.95
N SER A 74 9.78 -15.00 15.54
CA SER A 74 9.67 -14.63 16.95
C SER A 74 8.56 -13.58 17.16
N ASP A 75 8.07 -13.42 18.40
CA ASP A 75 7.09 -12.38 18.72
C ASP A 75 7.62 -10.97 18.37
N GLY A 76 8.91 -10.71 18.57
CA GLY A 76 9.55 -9.44 18.20
C GLY A 76 9.55 -9.18 16.69
N GLN A 77 9.76 -10.22 15.89
CA GLN A 77 9.69 -10.14 14.43
C GLN A 77 8.25 -9.93 13.94
N VAL A 78 7.28 -10.55 14.60
CA VAL A 78 5.87 -10.30 14.32
C VAL A 78 5.52 -8.84 14.60
N GLU A 79 5.91 -8.30 15.75
CA GLU A 79 5.65 -6.89 16.06
C GLU A 79 6.38 -5.92 15.10
N SER A 80 7.61 -6.25 14.69
CA SER A 80 8.33 -5.48 13.66
C SER A 80 7.61 -5.50 12.30
N MET A 81 7.05 -6.65 11.92
CA MET A 81 6.22 -6.78 10.72
C MET A 81 4.96 -5.92 10.78
N LEU A 82 4.25 -5.95 11.91
CA LEU A 82 3.04 -5.15 12.09
C LEU A 82 3.36 -3.65 12.13
N SER A 83 4.48 -3.26 12.74
CA SER A 83 4.96 -1.89 12.76
C SER A 83 5.24 -1.35 11.35
N ALA A 84 5.96 -2.10 10.52
CA ALA A 84 6.19 -1.74 9.12
C ALA A 84 4.87 -1.57 8.34
N ALA A 85 3.90 -2.47 8.54
CA ALA A 85 2.59 -2.38 7.88
C ALA A 85 1.81 -1.13 8.32
N LYS A 86 1.95 -0.76 9.60
CA LYS A 86 1.35 0.45 10.16
C LYS A 86 1.97 1.72 9.56
N GLU A 87 3.29 1.79 9.39
CA GLU A 87 3.96 2.94 8.74
C GLU A 87 3.38 3.19 7.34
N VAL A 88 3.25 2.14 6.52
CA VAL A 88 2.64 2.25 5.18
C VAL A 88 1.16 2.63 5.26
N ALA A 89 0.40 2.05 6.20
CA ALA A 89 -1.01 2.39 6.42
C ALA A 89 -1.22 3.86 6.81
N GLU A 90 -0.23 4.48 7.45
CA GLU A 90 -0.20 5.90 7.83
C GLU A 90 0.34 6.81 6.71
N GLY A 91 0.68 6.26 5.55
CA GLY A 91 1.16 7.00 4.39
C GLY A 91 2.66 7.32 4.43
N GLN A 92 3.42 6.69 5.31
CA GLN A 92 4.88 6.75 5.28
C GLN A 92 5.43 5.88 4.14
N LEU A 93 6.71 6.04 3.80
CA LEU A 93 7.39 5.27 2.74
C LEU A 93 6.77 5.44 1.34
N ALA A 94 6.08 6.55 1.08
CA ALA A 94 5.36 6.78 -0.18
C ALA A 94 6.25 6.69 -1.44
N ASP A 95 7.54 6.97 -1.32
CA ASP A 95 8.53 6.88 -2.39
C ASP A 95 8.99 5.44 -2.71
N GLN A 96 8.53 4.45 -1.93
CA GLN A 96 8.91 3.04 -2.07
C GLN A 96 7.98 2.24 -2.98
N PHE A 97 7.05 2.90 -3.66
CA PHE A 97 6.01 2.26 -4.48
C PHE A 97 6.06 2.76 -5.93
N PRO A 98 7.12 2.40 -6.69
CA PRO A 98 7.37 2.99 -8.01
C PRO A 98 6.53 2.40 -9.15
N VAL A 99 5.77 1.33 -8.91
CA VAL A 99 5.07 0.57 -9.97
C VAL A 99 3.97 1.42 -10.62
N ASP A 100 3.95 1.42 -11.96
CA ASP A 100 2.93 2.11 -12.75
C ASP A 100 1.53 1.49 -12.54
N VAL A 101 0.49 2.33 -12.62
CA VAL A 101 -0.91 1.88 -12.54
C VAL A 101 -1.25 0.90 -13.66
N PHE A 102 -0.64 1.04 -14.84
CA PHE A 102 -0.81 0.13 -15.98
C PHE A 102 0.14 -1.08 -15.90
N GLN A 103 -0.02 -1.86 -14.83
CA GLN A 103 0.68 -3.12 -14.57
C GLN A 103 -0.21 -4.33 -14.88
N THR A 104 0.10 -5.51 -14.32
CA THR A 104 -0.78 -6.69 -14.41
C THR A 104 -2.20 -6.36 -13.91
N GLY A 105 -3.23 -6.82 -14.62
CA GLY A 105 -4.63 -6.49 -14.29
C GLY A 105 -5.11 -7.01 -12.94
N SER A 106 -4.42 -7.99 -12.36
CA SER A 106 -4.64 -8.48 -10.99
C SER A 106 -4.05 -7.57 -9.90
N GLY A 107 -3.12 -6.67 -10.24
CA GLY A 107 -2.36 -5.89 -9.26
C GLY A 107 -1.20 -6.65 -8.60
N THR A 108 -0.71 -7.72 -9.23
CA THR A 108 0.32 -8.61 -8.64
C THR A 108 1.63 -7.87 -8.39
N SER A 109 2.05 -7.01 -9.32
CA SER A 109 3.27 -6.21 -9.15
C SER A 109 3.19 -5.31 -7.92
N SER A 110 2.06 -4.66 -7.67
CA SER A 110 1.86 -3.81 -6.49
C SER A 110 1.76 -4.62 -5.19
N ASN A 111 1.08 -5.78 -5.22
CA ASN A 111 1.02 -6.65 -4.05
C ASN A 111 2.42 -7.16 -3.67
N MET A 112 3.23 -7.54 -4.66
CA MET A 112 4.63 -7.91 -4.40
C MET A 112 5.48 -6.73 -3.95
N ASN A 113 5.24 -5.54 -4.50
CA ASN A 113 5.91 -4.33 -4.06
C ASN A 113 5.69 -4.04 -2.58
N ILE A 114 4.44 -4.08 -2.09
CA ILE A 114 4.21 -3.90 -0.66
C ILE A 114 4.79 -5.05 0.17
N ASN A 115 4.76 -6.29 -0.33
CA ASN A 115 5.37 -7.41 0.38
C ASN A 115 6.88 -7.22 0.58
N GLU A 116 7.60 -6.82 -0.46
CA GLU A 116 9.04 -6.56 -0.42
C GLU A 116 9.38 -5.36 0.48
N VAL A 117 8.64 -4.26 0.37
CA VAL A 117 8.84 -3.06 1.20
C VAL A 117 8.64 -3.38 2.68
N LEU A 118 7.53 -4.05 3.03
CA LEU A 118 7.24 -4.41 4.41
C LEU A 118 8.23 -5.41 4.98
N SER A 119 8.63 -6.41 4.19
CA SER A 119 9.67 -7.37 4.57
C SER A 119 10.97 -6.67 4.94
N ASN A 120 11.52 -5.87 4.03
CA ASN A 120 12.80 -5.19 4.26
C ASN A 120 12.71 -4.13 5.36
N ARG A 121 11.58 -3.43 5.50
CA ARG A 121 11.38 -2.48 6.58
C ARG A 121 11.26 -3.18 7.93
N ALA A 122 10.54 -4.29 8.01
CA ALA A 122 10.40 -5.07 9.23
C ALA A 122 11.75 -5.64 9.70
N ILE A 123 12.58 -6.13 8.78
CA ILE A 123 13.94 -6.62 9.09
C ILE A 123 14.79 -5.49 9.68
N GLU A 124 14.70 -4.28 9.12
CA GLU A 124 15.43 -3.13 9.64
C GLU A 124 14.96 -2.70 11.04
N ILE A 125 13.64 -2.72 11.29
CA ILE A 125 13.06 -2.46 12.62
C ILE A 125 13.53 -3.51 13.64
N ASP A 126 13.62 -4.77 13.24
CA ASP A 126 14.13 -5.90 14.04
C ASP A 126 15.65 -5.82 14.28
N GLY A 127 16.35 -4.86 13.67
CA GLY A 127 17.80 -4.69 13.77
C GLY A 127 18.61 -5.66 12.90
N GLY A 128 17.95 -6.35 11.96
CA GLY A 128 18.57 -7.28 11.03
C GLY A 128 19.11 -6.61 9.76
N ASP A 129 19.82 -7.40 8.95
CA ASP A 129 20.33 -6.96 7.65
C ASP A 129 19.26 -7.16 6.56
N ARG A 130 18.58 -6.07 6.18
CA ARG A 130 17.60 -6.09 5.08
C ARG A 130 18.22 -6.37 3.72
N MET A 131 19.54 -6.37 3.58
CA MET A 131 20.26 -6.69 2.35
C MET A 131 20.63 -8.17 2.24
N ALA A 132 20.41 -8.97 3.29
CA ALA A 132 20.65 -10.41 3.25
C ALA A 132 19.83 -11.08 2.13
N GLU A 133 20.43 -12.06 1.45
CA GLU A 133 19.75 -12.85 0.41
C GLU A 133 18.62 -13.69 1.02
N GLU A 134 18.89 -14.35 2.15
CA GLU A 134 17.85 -15.02 2.94
C GLU A 134 17.19 -14.02 3.91
N LYS A 135 15.92 -13.71 3.66
CA LYS A 135 15.14 -12.78 4.47
C LYS A 135 14.63 -13.47 5.74
N SER A 136 14.99 -12.96 6.92
CA SER A 136 14.44 -13.43 8.20
C SER A 136 12.93 -13.20 8.30
N ILE A 137 12.43 -12.11 7.72
CA ILE A 137 10.99 -11.85 7.52
C ILE A 137 10.69 -11.90 6.01
N HIS A 138 10.35 -13.07 5.48
CA HIS A 138 10.14 -13.29 4.04
C HIS A 138 8.89 -12.58 3.47
N PRO A 139 8.98 -11.93 2.29
CA PRO A 139 7.86 -11.21 1.67
C PRO A 139 6.67 -12.13 1.33
N ASN A 140 6.90 -13.38 0.93
CA ASN A 140 5.80 -14.29 0.60
C ASN A 140 5.36 -15.12 1.80
N ASP A 141 6.31 -15.64 2.58
CA ASP A 141 6.00 -16.67 3.58
C ASP A 141 5.39 -16.04 4.83
N HIS A 142 5.73 -14.76 5.11
CA HIS A 142 5.24 -14.03 6.27
C HIS A 142 4.31 -12.88 5.88
N ILE A 143 4.77 -11.92 5.06
CA ILE A 143 3.95 -10.74 4.72
C ILE A 143 2.71 -11.13 3.91
N ASN A 144 2.86 -12.08 2.98
CA ASN A 144 1.78 -12.59 2.12
C ASN A 144 1.18 -13.91 2.62
N MET A 145 1.40 -14.28 3.88
CA MET A 145 0.90 -15.53 4.45
C MET A 145 -0.64 -15.59 4.34
N GLY A 146 -1.15 -16.67 3.72
CA GLY A 146 -2.58 -16.93 3.58
C GLY A 146 -3.32 -15.97 2.63
N GLN A 147 -2.59 -15.24 1.78
CA GLN A 147 -3.13 -14.21 0.90
C GLN A 147 -2.86 -14.53 -0.57
N SER A 148 -3.75 -14.08 -1.45
CA SER A 148 -3.54 -14.06 -2.90
C SER A 148 -3.70 -12.63 -3.41
N THR A 149 -2.92 -12.20 -4.39
CA THR A 149 -3.18 -10.88 -5.01
C THR A 149 -4.64 -10.76 -5.47
N ASN A 150 -5.23 -11.86 -5.94
CA ASN A 150 -6.59 -11.90 -6.43
C ASN A 150 -7.65 -11.61 -5.35
N ASP A 151 -7.31 -11.74 -4.06
CA ASP A 151 -8.17 -11.34 -2.95
C ASP A 151 -7.69 -10.04 -2.29
N THR A 152 -6.39 -9.82 -2.14
CA THR A 152 -5.85 -8.65 -1.43
C THR A 152 -6.00 -7.36 -2.22
N PHE A 153 -5.80 -7.38 -3.53
CA PHE A 153 -5.84 -6.16 -4.34
C PHE A 153 -7.27 -5.61 -4.48
N PRO A 154 -8.31 -6.42 -4.79
CA PRO A 154 -9.70 -5.97 -4.74
C PRO A 154 -10.14 -5.52 -3.35
N THR A 155 -9.68 -6.20 -2.29
CA THR A 155 -9.94 -5.77 -0.90
C THR A 155 -9.37 -4.38 -0.65
N ALA A 156 -8.12 -4.13 -1.05
CA ALA A 156 -7.49 -2.82 -0.89
C ALA A 156 -8.21 -1.72 -1.70
N ILE A 157 -8.71 -2.02 -2.90
CA ILE A 157 -9.52 -1.07 -3.69
C ILE A 157 -10.77 -0.64 -2.90
N HIS A 158 -11.51 -1.60 -2.34
CA HIS A 158 -12.72 -1.32 -1.57
C HIS A 158 -12.41 -0.52 -0.29
N VAL A 159 -11.34 -0.88 0.42
CA VAL A 159 -10.86 -0.15 1.60
C VAL A 159 -10.48 1.29 1.24
N ALA A 160 -9.72 1.50 0.16
CA ALA A 160 -9.32 2.82 -0.30
C ALA A 160 -10.53 3.69 -0.66
N ALA A 161 -11.48 3.13 -1.44
CA ALA A 161 -12.69 3.84 -1.85
C ALA A 161 -13.55 4.24 -0.65
N ALA A 162 -13.82 3.30 0.27
CA ALA A 162 -14.60 3.59 1.47
C ALA A 162 -13.92 4.64 2.35
N TYR A 163 -12.60 4.55 2.52
CA TYR A 163 -11.83 5.50 3.31
C TYR A 163 -11.86 6.92 2.70
N GLU A 164 -11.66 7.06 1.39
CA GLU A 164 -11.69 8.36 0.71
C GLU A 164 -13.10 8.97 0.69
N ILE A 165 -14.15 8.14 0.53
CA ILE A 165 -15.54 8.59 0.58
C ILE A 165 -15.86 9.17 1.96
N GLU A 166 -15.56 8.43 3.02
CA GLU A 166 -15.91 8.82 4.39
C GLU A 166 -15.09 10.04 4.86
N ASN A 167 -13.79 10.05 4.56
CA ASN A 167 -12.88 11.04 5.16
C ASN A 167 -12.63 12.28 4.29
N ARG A 168 -12.94 12.24 2.99
CA ARG A 168 -12.70 13.39 2.09
C ARG A 168 -13.96 13.84 1.36
N LEU A 169 -14.65 12.92 0.68
CA LEU A 169 -15.79 13.29 -0.16
C LEU A 169 -16.98 13.78 0.66
N LEU A 170 -17.46 12.98 1.62
CA LEU A 170 -18.62 13.34 2.44
C LEU A 170 -18.39 14.63 3.24
N PRO A 171 -17.23 14.85 3.90
CA PRO A 171 -16.95 16.12 4.56
C PRO A 171 -16.94 17.32 3.61
N ALA A 172 -16.38 17.17 2.40
CA ALA A 172 -16.39 18.24 1.40
C ALA A 172 -17.81 18.58 0.93
N LEU A 173 -18.64 17.56 0.68
CA LEU A 173 -20.04 17.75 0.29
C LEU A 173 -20.86 18.37 1.41
N ARG A 174 -20.64 17.99 2.68
CA ARG A 174 -21.29 18.61 3.85
C ARG A 174 -20.95 20.10 3.94
N ARG A 175 -19.67 20.47 3.83
CA ARG A 175 -19.24 21.88 3.83
C ARG A 175 -19.87 22.67 2.68
N MET A 176 -19.90 22.09 1.49
CA MET A 176 -20.54 22.72 0.33
C MET A 176 -22.04 22.92 0.57
N HIS A 177 -22.72 21.90 1.09
CA HIS A 177 -24.14 21.95 1.41
C HIS A 177 -24.46 23.03 2.45
N GLU A 178 -23.69 23.09 3.54
CA GLU A 178 -23.83 24.12 4.59
C GLU A 178 -23.67 25.53 4.00
N SER A 179 -22.62 25.75 3.21
CA SER A 179 -22.34 27.04 2.58
C SER A 179 -23.45 27.47 1.62
N LEU A 180 -23.95 26.55 0.78
CA LEU A 180 -25.04 26.82 -0.14
C LEU A 180 -26.36 27.08 0.61
N THR A 181 -26.61 26.36 1.70
CA THR A 181 -27.80 26.54 2.54
C THR A 181 -27.79 27.91 3.21
N GLU A 182 -26.66 28.34 3.75
CA GLU A 182 -26.50 29.67 4.34
C GLU A 182 -26.81 30.77 3.31
N LYS A 183 -26.24 30.67 2.10
CA LYS A 183 -26.51 31.64 1.03
C LYS A 183 -27.95 31.62 0.54
N ALA A 184 -28.55 30.44 0.43
CA ALA A 184 -29.96 30.31 0.07
C ALA A 184 -30.86 31.04 1.08
N GLN A 185 -30.61 30.86 2.38
CA GLN A 185 -31.34 31.57 3.43
C GLN A 185 -31.11 33.09 3.38
N ALA A 186 -29.87 33.53 3.22
CA ALA A 186 -29.52 34.95 3.13
C ALA A 186 -30.15 35.66 1.92
N TRP A 187 -30.43 34.92 0.84
CA TRP A 187 -30.99 35.46 -0.41
C TRP A 187 -32.48 35.16 -0.61
N ASP A 188 -33.15 34.58 0.39
CA ASP A 188 -34.57 34.16 0.29
C ASP A 188 -35.51 35.29 -0.16
N LYS A 189 -35.20 36.54 0.20
CA LYS A 189 -36.02 37.71 -0.15
C LYS A 189 -35.64 38.38 -1.46
N ILE A 190 -34.59 37.92 -2.16
CA ILE A 190 -34.15 38.49 -3.43
C ILE A 190 -34.96 37.89 -4.57
N ILE A 191 -35.91 38.65 -5.11
CA ILE A 191 -36.69 38.26 -6.29
C ILE A 191 -35.79 38.40 -7.53
N LYS A 192 -35.74 37.35 -8.34
CA LYS A 192 -34.98 37.31 -9.60
C LYS A 192 -35.87 36.83 -10.74
N ILE A 193 -35.56 37.26 -11.97
CA ILE A 193 -36.22 36.71 -13.15
C ILE A 193 -35.76 35.25 -13.36
N GLY A 194 -36.73 34.34 -13.46
CA GLY A 194 -36.47 32.98 -13.91
C GLY A 194 -36.06 32.99 -15.39
N ARG A 195 -35.14 32.11 -15.76
CA ARG A 195 -34.75 31.92 -17.17
C ARG A 195 -35.05 30.49 -17.58
N THR A 196 -35.86 30.33 -18.61
CA THR A 196 -36.12 29.07 -19.30
C THR A 196 -35.88 29.33 -20.79
N HIS A 197 -35.04 28.51 -21.44
CA HIS A 197 -34.51 28.77 -22.79
C HIS A 197 -33.61 30.02 -22.94
N LEU A 198 -33.00 30.46 -21.82
CA LEU A 198 -32.11 31.63 -21.67
C LEU A 198 -32.84 32.97 -21.77
#